data_AF-A0A257PG90-F1
#
_entry.id   AF-A0A257PG90-F1
#
_cell.length_a   1.000
_cell.length_b   1.000
_cell.length_c   1.000
_cell.angle_alpha   90.00
_cell.angle_beta   90.00
_cell.angle_gamma   90.00
#
_symmetry.space_group_name_H-M   'P 1'
#
loop_
_entity.id
_entity.type
_entity.pdbx_description
1 polymer ?
#
loop_
_entity_poly.entity_id
_entity_poly.type
_entity_poly.pdbx_seq_one_letter_code
_entity_poly.pdbx_strand_id
1 'polypeptide(L)'
;MLEVRIRSKTFRPARGAERPILRNVGFAADAGEILVLLGPSGIGKSTILRIALGLDQDFDGSVRRPDGRVGVMFQEPRLMPWLSVEDNLRAGCRSRGRPGHADRRTCPPPSNPGAAVHP
;
A
#
# COMPACT_ATOMS: atom_id res chain seq x y z
N MET A 1 10.60 -5.51 11.59
CA MET A 1 9.42 -6.27 12.02
C MET A 1 8.16 -5.42 11.83
N LEU A 2 7.14 -5.98 11.19
CA LEU A 2 5.77 -5.47 11.20
C LEU A 2 5.02 -6.12 12.35
N GLU A 3 4.33 -5.35 13.18
CA GLU A 3 3.43 -5.86 14.22
C GLU A 3 2.11 -5.09 14.20
N VAL A 4 0.99 -5.81 14.10
CA VAL A 4 -0.35 -5.25 14.06
C VAL A 4 -1.15 -5.83 15.22
N ARG A 5 -1.69 -4.96 16.07
CA ARG A 5 -2.68 -5.30 17.11
C ARG A 5 -3.90 -4.42 16.91
N ILE A 6 -5.04 -5.01 16.61
CA ILE A 6 -6.33 -4.34 16.43
C ILE A 6 -7.29 -4.91 17.46
N ARG A 7 -7.65 -4.10 18.46
CA ARG A 7 -8.70 -4.45 19.42
C ARG A 7 -10.08 -4.32 18.77
N SER A 8 -10.34 -3.20 18.10
CA SER A 8 -11.58 -3.00 17.36
C SER A 8 -11.42 -2.06 16.16
N LYS A 9 -12.16 -2.34 15.09
CA LYS A 9 -12.37 -1.41 13.96
C LYS A 9 -13.84 -1.42 13.61
N THR A 10 -14.42 -0.23 13.54
CA THR A 10 -15.80 -0.01 13.12
C THR A 10 -15.80 0.86 11.87
N PHE A 11 -16.71 0.57 10.95
CA PHE A 11 -16.94 1.40 9.77
C PHE A 11 -18.19 2.23 9.98
N ARG A 12 -18.02 3.54 9.88
CA ARG A 12 -19.08 4.54 10.02
C ARG A 12 -19.44 5.09 8.64
N PRO A 13 -20.48 4.56 7.97
CA PRO A 13 -20.95 5.14 6.73
C PRO A 13 -21.60 6.52 6.99
N ALA A 14 -21.61 7.40 5.98
CA ALA A 14 -22.25 8.72 6.08
C ALA A 14 -23.77 8.65 6.32
N ARG A 15 -24.40 7.53 5.94
CA ARG A 15 -25.79 7.18 6.28
C ARG A 15 -25.84 5.71 6.68
N GLY A 16 -26.52 5.41 7.78
CA GLY A 16 -26.70 4.05 8.30
C GLY A 16 -26.01 3.81 9.64
N ALA A 17 -26.17 2.60 10.16
CA ALA A 17 -25.62 2.21 11.45
C ALA A 17 -24.11 1.92 11.37
N GLU A 18 -23.42 2.16 12.48
CA GLU A 18 -22.03 1.73 12.66
C GLU A 18 -21.93 0.21 12.52
N ARG A 19 -20.94 -0.26 11.76
CA ARG A 19 -20.72 -1.70 11.55
C ARG A 19 -19.35 -2.14 12.02
N PRO A 20 -19.25 -3.04 13.02
CA PRO A 20 -17.97 -3.59 13.43
C PRO A 20 -17.39 -4.45 12.28
N ILE A 21 -16.14 -4.20 11.90
CA ILE A 21 -15.43 -4.96 10.85
C ILE A 21 -14.42 -5.91 11.47
N LEU A 22 -13.60 -5.44 12.42
CA LEU A 22 -12.53 -6.22 13.02
C LEU A 22 -12.67 -6.21 14.55
N ARG A 23 -12.39 -7.36 15.16
CA ARG A 23 -12.32 -7.53 16.62
C ARG A 23 -11.16 -8.45 16.95
N ASN A 24 -10.30 -8.01 17.86
CA ASN A 24 -9.19 -8.79 18.41
C ASN A 24 -8.32 -9.51 17.35
N VAL A 25 -7.76 -8.74 16.41
CA VAL A 25 -6.85 -9.24 15.38
C VAL A 25 -5.42 -8.88 15.75
N GLY A 26 -4.53 -9.87 15.80
CA GLY A 26 -3.12 -9.69 16.10
C GLY A 26 -2.24 -10.54 15.20
N PHE A 27 -1.20 -9.95 14.61
CA PHE A 27 -0.18 -10.67 13.85
C PHE A 27 1.14 -9.88 13.82
N ALA A 28 2.23 -10.58 13.58
CA ALA A 28 3.54 -10.02 13.33
C ALA A 28 4.18 -10.71 12.13
N ALA A 29 5.10 -10.00 11.49
CA ALA A 29 5.94 -10.54 10.43
C ALA A 29 7.34 -9.93 10.54
N ASP A 30 8.36 -10.78 10.54
CA ASP A 30 9.75 -10.40 10.56
C ASP A 30 10.31 -10.11 9.17
N ALA A 31 11.52 -9.54 9.16
CA ALA A 31 12.20 -9.26 7.90
C ALA A 31 12.51 -10.57 7.17
N GLY A 32 12.14 -10.66 5.89
CA GLY A 32 12.31 -11.87 5.08
C GLY A 32 11.13 -12.85 5.15
N GLU A 33 10.13 -12.59 5.99
CA GLU A 33 8.93 -13.43 6.05
C GLU A 33 7.87 -13.03 5.02
N ILE A 34 7.13 -14.04 4.55
CA ILE A 34 5.94 -13.87 3.71
C ILE A 34 4.71 -14.22 4.55
N LEU A 35 3.98 -13.19 4.96
CA LEU A 35 2.69 -13.36 5.64
C LEU A 35 1.54 -13.33 4.63
N VAL A 36 0.68 -14.33 4.67
CA VAL A 36 -0.50 -14.42 3.79
C VAL A 36 -1.79 -14.31 4.60
N LEU A 37 -2.66 -13.37 4.22
CA LEU A 37 -3.97 -13.19 4.83
C LEU A 37 -5.07 -13.82 3.97
N LEU A 38 -5.65 -14.93 4.43
CA LEU A 38 -6.69 -15.68 3.74
C LEU A 38 -8.07 -15.49 4.38
N GLY A 39 -9.12 -15.58 3.57
CA GLY A 39 -10.50 -15.58 4.05
C GLY A 39 -11.51 -15.16 2.97
N PRO A 40 -12.82 -15.31 3.21
CA PRO A 40 -13.87 -14.91 2.28
C PRO A 40 -13.83 -13.42 1.90
N SER A 41 -14.49 -13.06 0.80
CA SER A 41 -14.70 -11.65 0.46
C SER A 41 -15.49 -10.94 1.57
N GLY A 42 -15.16 -9.68 1.85
CA GLY A 42 -15.86 -8.87 2.85
C GLY A 42 -15.45 -9.06 4.32
N ILE A 43 -14.58 -10.03 4.65
CA ILE A 43 -14.12 -10.27 6.05
C ILE A 43 -13.13 -9.21 6.59
N GLY A 44 -12.84 -8.15 5.84
CA GLY A 44 -11.99 -7.05 6.30
C GLY A 44 -10.50 -7.15 5.95
N LYS A 45 -10.09 -8.05 5.05
CA LYS A 45 -8.69 -8.16 4.59
C LYS A 45 -8.10 -6.84 4.09
N SER A 46 -8.84 -6.16 3.20
CA SER A 46 -8.42 -4.85 2.68
C SER A 46 -8.35 -3.79 3.77
N THR A 47 -9.18 -3.89 4.81
CA THR A 47 -9.14 -3.00 5.99
C THR A 47 -7.88 -3.26 6.82
N ILE A 48 -7.56 -4.54 7.10
CA ILE A 48 -6.33 -4.93 7.80
C ILE A 48 -5.09 -4.41 7.04
N LEU A 49 -5.04 -4.61 5.72
CA LEU A 49 -3.93 -4.12 4.90
C LEU A 49 -3.83 -2.60 4.95
N ARG A 50 -4.94 -1.85 4.83
CA ARG A 50 -4.93 -0.39 4.95
C ARG A 50 -4.41 0.08 6.31
N ILE A 51 -4.80 -0.58 7.40
CA ILE A 51 -4.30 -0.30 8.75
C ILE A 51 -2.79 -0.59 8.84
N ALA A 52 -2.35 -1.76 8.36
CA ALA A 52 -0.93 -2.14 8.34
C ALA A 52 -0.08 -1.14 7.54
N LEU A 53 -0.62 -0.59 6.45
CA LEU A 53 0.01 0.44 5.61
C LEU A 53 -0.05 1.85 6.20
N GLY A 54 -0.86 2.08 7.23
CA GLY A 54 -1.08 3.42 7.82
C GLY A 54 -2.04 4.30 7.03
N LEU A 55 -2.76 3.72 6.06
CA LEU A 55 -3.78 4.41 5.25
C LEU A 55 -5.13 4.53 5.97
N ASP A 56 -5.37 3.71 6.99
CA ASP A 56 -6.53 3.80 7.88
C ASP A 56 -6.01 3.85 9.32
N GLN A 57 -6.30 4.96 10.01
CA GLN A 57 -5.85 5.22 11.39
C GLN A 57 -7.02 5.22 12.39
N ASP A 58 -8.25 5.06 11.90
CA ASP A 58 -9.46 5.09 12.73
C ASP A 58 -9.74 3.69 13.28
N PHE A 59 -8.91 3.21 14.20
CA PHE A 59 -9.10 1.91 14.85
C PHE A 59 -8.53 1.95 16.27
N ASP A 60 -9.04 1.07 17.14
CA ASP A 60 -8.48 0.87 18.46
C ASP A 60 -7.39 -0.21 18.40
N GLY A 61 -6.15 0.16 18.74
CA GLY A 61 -5.01 -0.75 18.69
C GLY A 61 -3.67 -0.05 18.49
N SER A 62 -2.70 -0.79 17.94
CA SER A 62 -1.35 -0.30 17.66
C SER A 62 -0.76 -0.99 16.44
N VAL A 63 0.03 -0.26 15.65
CA VAL A 63 0.82 -0.83 14.54
C VAL A 63 2.27 -0.36 14.66
N ARG A 64 3.20 -1.31 14.73
CA ARG A 64 4.64 -1.07 14.58
C ARG A 64 5.03 -1.46 13.15
N ARG A 65 5.68 -0.55 12.43
CA ARG A 65 6.13 -0.77 11.05
C ARG A 65 7.66 -0.83 11.02
N PRO A 66 8.26 -1.58 10.07
CA PRO A 66 9.68 -1.44 9.82
C PRO A 66 9.99 -0.03 9.31
N ASP A 67 11.22 0.44 9.57
CA ASP A 67 11.71 1.68 9.01
C ASP A 67 11.85 1.56 7.48
N GLY A 68 11.64 2.68 6.79
CA GLY A 68 11.79 2.77 5.33
C GLY A 68 10.47 2.85 4.57
N ARG A 69 10.52 2.52 3.28
CA ARG A 69 9.38 2.68 2.36
C ARG A 69 8.56 1.41 2.30
N VAL A 70 7.25 1.57 2.32
CA VAL A 70 6.30 0.47 2.12
C VAL A 70 5.78 0.53 0.69
N GLY A 71 5.96 -0.57 -0.04
CA GLY A 71 5.36 -0.76 -1.36
C GLY A 71 3.94 -1.32 -1.24
N VAL A 72 3.04 -0.87 -2.11
CA VAL A 72 1.66 -1.35 -2.17
C VAL A 72 1.35 -1.74 -3.60
N MET A 73 0.74 -2.91 -3.78
CA MET A 73 0.16 -3.32 -5.05
C MET A 73 -1.34 -3.42 -4.90
N PHE A 74 -2.06 -2.88 -5.87
CA PHE A 74 -3.51 -2.90 -5.91
C PHE A 74 -4.00 -4.14 -6.66
N GLN A 75 -5.17 -4.63 -6.27
CA GLN A 75 -5.82 -5.75 -6.97
C GLN A 75 -6.14 -5.39 -8.43
N GLU A 76 -6.61 -4.17 -8.66
CA GLU A 76 -6.80 -3.60 -10.00
C GLU A 76 -5.57 -2.78 -10.37
N PRO A 77 -5.05 -2.91 -11.61
CA PRO A 77 -3.86 -2.17 -12.04
C PRO A 77 -4.14 -0.67 -11.99
N ARG A 78 -3.39 0.05 -11.15
CA ARG A 78 -3.44 1.52 -11.04
C ARG A 78 -2.33 2.18 -11.85
N LEU A 79 -2.16 1.74 -13.09
CA LEU A 79 -1.21 2.33 -14.04
C LEU A 79 -1.76 3.65 -14.60
N MET A 80 -0.86 4.53 -14.99
CA MET A 80 -1.18 5.73 -15.77
C MET A 80 -1.20 5.34 -17.26
N PRO A 81 -2.39 5.28 -17.91
CA PRO A 81 -2.51 4.77 -19.29
C PRO A 81 -1.84 5.68 -20.32
N TRP A 82 -1.61 6.95 -19.99
CA TRP A 82 -0.89 7.91 -20.84
C TRP A 82 0.64 7.83 -20.69
N LEU A 83 1.17 6.89 -19.90
CA LEU A 83 2.61 6.69 -19.72
C LEU A 83 3.04 5.34 -20.29
N SER A 84 4.27 5.28 -20.79
CA SER A 84 4.93 4.02 -21.10
C SER A 84 5.05 3.13 -19.85
N VAL A 85 5.29 1.83 -20.03
CA VAL A 85 5.58 0.91 -18.91
C VAL A 85 6.77 1.42 -18.10
N GLU A 86 7.84 1.87 -18.78
CA GLU A 86 9.03 2.42 -18.15
C GLU A 86 8.71 3.67 -17.32
N ASP A 87 7.90 4.59 -17.84
CA ASP A 87 7.53 5.81 -17.12
C ASP A 87 6.62 5.53 -15.93
N ASN A 88 5.74 4.53 -16.02
CA ASN A 88 4.95 4.04 -14.89
C ASN A 88 5.85 3.49 -13.76
N LEU A 89 6.86 2.67 -14.09
CA LEU A 89 7.82 2.16 -13.11
C LEU A 89 8.62 3.29 -12.45
N ARG A 90 9.01 4.30 -13.23
CA ARG A 90 9.75 5.47 -12.74
C ARG A 90 8.88 6.43 -11.94
N ALA A 91 7.57 6.45 -12.13
CA ALA A 91 6.70 7.34 -11.37
C ALA A 91 6.77 7.07 -9.86
N GLY A 92 6.82 5.80 -9.45
CA GLY A 92 7.05 5.42 -8.04
C GLY A 92 8.44 5.82 -7.51
N CYS A 93 9.37 6.12 -8.42
CA CYS A 93 10.71 6.61 -8.09
C CYS A 93 10.79 8.13 -7.94
N ARG A 94 9.88 8.91 -8.55
CA ARG A 94 9.96 10.39 -8.63
C ARG A 94 9.53 11.13 -7.37
N SER A 95 8.84 10.49 -6.42
CA SER A 95 8.49 11.08 -5.11
C SER A 95 9.70 11.36 -4.19
N ARG A 96 10.93 11.19 -4.70
CA ARG A 96 12.21 11.41 -4.04
C ARG A 96 12.62 12.89 -4.06
N GLY A 97 12.16 13.65 -3.08
CA GLY A 97 12.81 14.91 -2.66
C GLY A 97 14.05 14.66 -1.79
N ARG A 98 15.10 14.01 -2.31
CA ARG A 98 16.42 13.95 -1.63
C ARG A 98 17.58 13.95 -2.65
N PRO A 99 18.45 14.98 -2.67
CA PRO A 99 19.68 14.97 -3.45
C PRO A 99 20.70 14.06 -2.76
N GLY A 100 21.28 13.09 -3.47
CA GLY A 100 22.48 12.38 -3.02
C GLY A 100 22.52 10.85 -3.15
N HIS A 101 21.43 10.15 -3.50
CA HIS A 101 21.48 8.68 -3.61
C HIS A 101 20.52 8.07 -4.65
N ALA A 102 20.29 8.78 -5.75
CA ALA A 102 19.69 8.16 -6.93
C ALA A 102 20.76 7.30 -7.60
N ASP A 103 20.82 6.01 -7.25
CA ASP A 103 21.55 5.03 -8.06
C ASP A 103 20.99 5.08 -9.49
N ARG A 104 21.81 5.57 -10.43
CA ARG A 104 21.48 5.67 -11.87
C ARG A 104 21.09 4.32 -12.48
N ARG A 105 21.39 3.19 -11.82
CA ARG A 105 20.93 1.85 -12.24
C ARG A 105 19.44 1.59 -11.98
N THR A 106 18.84 2.27 -11.00
CA THR A 106 17.43 2.03 -10.59
C THR A 106 16.43 3.03 -11.16
N CYS A 107 16.89 4.14 -11.73
CA CYS A 107 16.01 5.15 -12.32
C CYS A 107 16.70 5.80 -13.54
N PRO A 108 16.53 5.24 -14.74
CA PRO A 108 17.10 5.81 -15.95
C PRO A 108 16.40 7.16 -16.32
N PRO A 109 17.02 8.01 -17.16
CA PRO A 109 16.52 9.35 -17.49
C PRO A 109 15.27 9.30 -18.39
N PRO A 110 14.31 10.25 -18.25
CA PRO A 110 13.05 10.25 -19.01
C PRO A 110 13.29 10.02 -20.50
N SER A 111 12.71 8.95 -21.03
CA SER A 111 12.63 8.71 -22.46
C SER A 111 11.62 9.71 -23.03
N ASN A 112 12.00 10.36 -24.13
CA ASN A 112 11.31 11.52 -24.70
C ASN A 112 9.80 11.24 -24.93
N PRO A 113 8.86 12.12 -24.51
CA PRO A 113 7.43 11.94 -24.72
C PRO A 113 7.05 12.21 -26.19
N GLY A 114 7.43 11.31 -27.08
CA GLY A 114 7.14 11.39 -28.51
C GLY A 114 6.83 10.05 -29.18
N ALA A 115 6.90 8.92 -28.46
CA ALA A 115 6.51 7.62 -29.01
C ALA A 115 5.01 7.39 -28.74
N ALA A 116 4.20 7.83 -29.70
CA ALA A 116 2.77 7.58 -29.75
C ALA A 116 2.44 6.11 -29.54
N VAL A 117 1.66 5.81 -28.50
CA VAL A 117 0.91 4.56 -28.40
C VAL A 117 -0.39 4.79 -29.17
N HIS A 118 -0.41 4.41 -30.45
CA HIS A 118 -1.63 4.22 -31.22
C HIS A 118 -2.22 2.82 -30.91
N PRO A 119 -3.55 2.65 -31.05
CA PRO A 119 -4.34 1.56 -30.45
C PRO A 119 -3.93 0.15 -30.88
#